data_AF-A0A0D2ZWQ6-F1
#
_entry.id   AF-A0A0D2ZWQ6-F1
#
_cell.length_a   1.000
_cell.length_b   1.000
_cell.length_c   1.000
_cell.angle_alpha   90.00
_cell.angle_beta   90.00
_cell.angle_gamma   90.00
#
_symmetry.space_group_name_H-M   'P 1'
#
loop_
_entity.id
_entity.type
_entity.pdbx_description
1 polymer ?
#
loop_
_entity_poly.entity_id
_entity_poly.type
_entity_poly.pdbx_seq_one_letter_code
_entity_poly.pdbx_strand_id
1 'polypeptide(L)' 'MAYGSINLAVKAGTVTRVTEFLVVDRPASYNIIMGTPWLNAMRAIPSMYHLCLKFPTPNGVEVIWGNPRVS' A
#
# COMPACT_ATOMS: atom_id res chain seq x y z
N MET A 1 -20.05 9.28 -1.70
CA MET A 1 -20.76 7.97 -1.79
C MET A 1 -19.76 6.98 -2.39
N ALA A 2 -19.83 5.67 -2.10
CA ALA A 2 -18.96 4.71 -2.79
C ALA A 2 -19.56 4.37 -4.17
N TYR A 3 -18.73 4.34 -5.21
CA TYR A 3 -19.15 4.00 -6.58
C TYR A 3 -19.14 2.50 -6.86
N GLY A 4 -18.46 1.70 -6.04
CA GLY A 4 -18.29 0.26 -6.21
C GLY A 4 -16.86 -0.18 -5.96
N SER A 5 -16.54 -1.42 -6.32
CA SER A 5 -15.19 -1.99 -6.16
C SER A 5 -14.47 -2.15 -7.50
N ILE A 6 -13.14 -2.02 -7.49
CA ILE A 6 -12.28 -2.26 -8.65
C ILE A 6 -11.07 -3.11 -8.25
N ASN A 7 -10.65 -4.02 -9.13
CA ASN A 7 -9.40 -4.77 -8.98
C ASN A 7 -8.26 -4.04 -9.69
N LEU A 8 -7.24 -3.65 -8.94
CA LEU A 8 -6.05 -2.98 -9.47
C LEU A 8 -4.79 -3.78 -9.16
N ALA A 9 -3.90 -3.88 -10.15
CA ALA A 9 -2.56 -4.40 -9.95
C ALA A 9 -1.69 -3.33 -9.25
N VAL A 10 -1.32 -3.60 -8.00
CA VAL A 10 -0.47 -2.71 -7.19
C VAL A 10 0.94 -3.23 -7.21
N LYS A 11 1.88 -2.43 -7.73
CA LYS A 11 3.32 -2.71 -7.67
C LYS A 11 3.95 -2.00 -6.48
N ALA A 12 4.56 -2.76 -5.58
CA ALA A 12 5.32 -2.27 -4.44
C ALA A 12 6.73 -2.88 -4.51
N GLY A 13 7.72 -2.04 -4.83
CA GLY A 13 9.07 -2.51 -5.14
C GLY A 13 9.06 -3.48 -6.33
N THR A 14 9.53 -4.70 -6.13
CA THR A 14 9.53 -5.77 -7.15
C THR A 14 8.29 -6.67 -7.10
N VAL A 15 7.43 -6.52 -6.08
CA VAL A 15 6.23 -7.36 -5.91
C VAL A 15 5.02 -6.66 -6.53
N THR A 16 4.23 -7.40 -7.31
CA THR A 16 2.94 -6.92 -7.85
C THR A 16 1.81 -7.81 -7.36
N ARG A 17 0.74 -7.21 -6.83
CA ARG A 17 -0.45 -7.95 -6.37
C ARG A 17 -1.74 -7.26 -6.81
N VAL A 18 -2.68 -8.05 -7.34
CA VAL A 18 -4.03 -7.57 -7.63
C VAL A 18 -4.79 -7.42 -6.30
N THR A 19 -5.39 -6.25 -6.11
CA THR A 19 -6.06 -5.86 -4.87
C THR A 19 -7.39 -5.22 -5.22
N GLU A 20 -8.44 -5.61 -4.51
CA GLU A 20 -9.75 -4.98 -4.61
C GLU A 20 -9.77 -3.68 -3.79
N PHE A 21 -10.24 -2.59 -4.40
CA PHE A 21 -10.40 -1.29 -3.76
C PHE A 21 -11.85 -0.82 -3.87
N LEU A 22 -12.35 -0.19 -2.80
CA LEU A 22 -13.58 0.58 -2.83
C LEU A 22 -13.30 1.95 -3.45
N VAL A 23 -14.02 2.30 -4.51
CA VAL A 23 -13.95 3.61 -5.17
C VAL A 23 -14.89 4.57 -4.46
N VAL A 24 -14.37 5.73 -4.05
CA VAL A 24 -15.14 6.72 -3.30
C VAL A 24 -15.02 8.08 -3.99
N ASP A 25 -16.16 8.73 -4.23
CA ASP A 25 -16.21 10.09 -4.75
C ASP A 25 -16.09 11.11 -3.62
N ARG A 26 -14.86 11.43 -3.22
CA ARG A 26 -14.56 12.43 -2.21
C ARG A 26 -13.24 13.12 -2.56
N PRO A 27 -13.14 14.44 -2.40
CA PRO A 27 -11.85 15.10 -2.33
C PRO A 27 -11.02 14.47 -1.21
N ALA A 28 -9.84 13.95 -1.55
CA ALA A 28 -8.93 13.33 -0.60
C ALA A 28 -7.49 13.75 -0.93
N SER A 29 -6.65 13.85 0.10
CA SER A 29 -5.21 14.12 -0.06
C SER A 29 -4.44 12.92 -0.64
N TYR A 30 -5.10 11.77 -0.80
CA TYR A 30 -4.51 10.52 -1.27
C TYR A 30 -5.42 9.85 -2.30
N ASN A 31 -4.81 9.24 -3.31
CA ASN A 31 -5.54 8.50 -4.36
C ASN A 31 -5.93 7.09 -3.92
N ILE A 32 -5.14 6.47 -3.03
CA ILE A 32 -5.28 5.08 -2.61
C ILE A 32 -4.94 4.97 -1.12
N ILE A 33 -5.76 4.23 -0.37
CA ILE A 33 -5.48 3.85 1.02
C ILE A 33 -5.29 2.33 1.04
N MET A 34 -4.09 1.88 1.40
CA MET A 34 -3.78 0.45 1.50
C MET A 34 -4.25 -0.07 2.86
N GLY A 35 -5.27 -0.92 2.85
CA GLY A 35 -5.80 -1.52 4.07
C GLY A 35 -4.97 -2.70 4.59
N THR A 36 -5.32 -3.14 5.81
CA THR A 36 -4.79 -4.33 6.47
C THR A 36 -4.81 -5.60 5.60
N PRO A 37 -5.85 -5.89 4.78
CA PRO A 37 -5.85 -7.07 3.93
C PRO A 37 -4.65 -7.14 2.98
N TRP A 38 -4.28 -6.01 2.37
CA TRP A 38 -3.12 -5.97 1.49
C TRP A 38 -1.81 -6.11 2.26
N LEU A 39 -1.67 -5.42 3.40
CA LEU A 39 -0.49 -5.51 4.27
C LEU A 39 -0.23 -6.95 4.73
N ASN A 40 -1.27 -7.65 5.20
CA ASN A 40 -1.17 -9.04 5.63
C ASN A 40 -0.73 -9.94 4.50
N ALA A 41 -1.32 -9.77 3.32
CA ALA A 41 -1.02 -10.62 2.19
C ALA A 41 0.32 -10.28 1.50
N MET A 42 0.90 -9.11 1.78
CA MET A 42 2.30 -8.78 1.52
C MET A 42 3.26 -9.25 2.63
N ARG A 43 2.75 -9.76 3.76
CA ARG A 43 3.52 -9.95 5.01
C ARG A 43 4.31 -8.69 5.39
N ALA A 44 3.70 -7.54 5.17
CA ALA A 44 4.34 -6.25 5.33
C ALA A 44 4.41 -5.85 6.81
N ILE A 45 5.51 -5.20 7.17
CA ILE A 45 5.81 -4.69 8.50
C ILE A 45 5.92 -3.16 8.38
N PRO A 46 4.87 -2.41 8.74
CA PRO A 46 4.95 -0.96 8.81
C PRO A 46 5.73 -0.53 10.05
N SER A 47 6.69 0.40 9.88
CA SER A 47 7.43 1.02 10.96
C SER A 47 7.19 2.52 10.94
N MET A 48 6.34 2.99 11.85
CA MET A 48 6.05 4.43 11.98
C MET A 48 7.28 5.22 12.38
N TYR A 49 8.09 4.69 13.31
CA TYR A 49 9.30 5.36 13.79
C TYR A 49 10.32 5.62 12.67
N HIS A 50 10.51 4.64 11.78
CA HIS A 50 11.45 4.75 10.66
C HIS A 50 10.78 5.28 9.38
N LEU A 51 9.49 5.61 9.44
CA LEU A 51 8.64 5.95 8.29
C LEU A 51 8.88 5.00 7.11
N CYS A 52 8.81 3.69 7.34
CA CYS A 52 9.09 2.71 6.29
C CYS A 52 8.14 1.51 6.33
N LEU A 53 7.99 0.86 5.19
CA LEU A 53 7.23 -0.36 5.03
C LEU A 53 8.16 -1.45 4.50
N LYS A 54 8.38 -2.49 5.32
CA LYS A 54 9.22 -3.63 4.95
C LYS A 54 8.35 -4.80 4.52
N PHE A 55 8.79 -5.60 3.55
CA PHE A 55 8.09 -6.83 3.19
C PHE A 55 9.07 -7.85 2.57
N PRO A 56 8.83 -9.16 2.76
CA PRO A 56 9.67 -10.18 2.16
C PRO A 56 9.42 -10.29 0.65
N THR A 57 10.49 -10.60 -0.08
CA THR A 57 10.49 -10.97 -1.50
C THR A 57 11.31 -12.25 -1.67
N PRO A 58 11.23 -12.95 -2.82
CA PRO A 58 12.09 -14.09 -3.10
C PRO A 58 13.60 -13.79 -3.00
N ASN A 59 13.98 -12.52 -3.16
CA ASN A 59 15.37 -12.06 -3.14
C ASN A 59 15.80 -11.44 -1.80
N GLY A 60 14.94 -11.42 -0.77
CA GLY A 60 15.25 -10.87 0.54
C GLY A 60 14.12 -10.02 1.13
N VAL A 61 14.47 -8.84 1.65
CA VAL A 61 13.50 -7.88 2.22
C VAL A 61 13.62 -6.58 1.45
N GLU A 62 12.48 -6.11 0.93
CA GLU A 62 12.39 -4.78 0.35
C GLU A 62 11.82 -3.78 1.34
N VAL A 63 12.23 -2.53 1.20
CA VAL A 63 11.82 -1.43 2.07
C VAL A 63 11.36 -0.27 1.20
N ILE A 64 10.12 0.14 1.41
CA ILE A 64 9.60 1.41 0.88
C ILE A 64 9.75 2.45 1.98
N TRP A 65 10.45 3.54 1.67
CA TRP A 65 10.64 4.66 2.58
C TRP A 65 9.59 5.74 2.32
N GLY A 66 8.97 6.20 3.40
CA GLY A 66 8.15 7.41 3.40
C GLY A 66 9.01 8.65 3.24
N ASN A 67 8.42 9.72 2.72
CA ASN A 67 9.08 11.01 2.59
C ASN A 67 8.77 11.88 3.82
N PRO A 68 9.74 12.18 4.69
CA PRO A 68 9.51 12.99 5.89
C PRO A 68 9.29 14.48 5.60
N ARG A 69 9.50 14.95 4.37
CA ARG A 69 9.37 16.37 3.99
C ARG A 69 7.97 16.75 3.48
N VAL A 70 7.09 15.77 3.30
CA VAL A 70 5.71 15.99 2.88
C VAL A 70 4.84 15.67 4.09
N SER A 71 4.66 16.66 4.96
CA SER A 71 3.63 16.68 5.99
C SER A 71 2.79 17.95 5.85
#